data_AF-A0A6A4TYD9-F1
#
_entry.id   AF-A0A6A4TYD9-F1
#
_cell.length_a   1.000
_cell.length_b   1.000
_cell.length_c   1.000
_cell.angle_alpha   90.00
_cell.angle_beta   90.00
_cell.angle_gamma   90.00
#
_symmetry.space_group_name_H-M   'P 1'
#
loop_
_entity.id
_entity.type
_entity.pdbx_description
1 polymer ?
#
loop_
_entity_poly.entity_id
_entity_poly.type
_entity_poly.pdbx_seq_one_letter_code
_entity_poly.pdbx_strand_id
1 'polypeptide(L)'
;MTPNSDYAALILRVASGALFIAHGLMKVFVFTIPGTVGYFESLGLPGFLAYLTILAEVGGGLALILGVATRAVSLALIAVLLGAVWVHSGNGWTFSNAGGGWEFPLFWAIVQGAIALLGSGAYALKPSARALV
;
A
#
# COMPACT_ATOMS: atom_id res chain seq x y z
N MET A 1 10.33 15.46 16.55
CA MET A 1 8.91 15.05 16.61
C MET A 1 8.48 15.00 18.05
N THR A 2 7.25 15.44 18.32
CA THR A 2 6.61 15.33 19.63
C THR A 2 5.98 13.93 19.76
N PRO A 3 5.63 13.49 20.98
CA PRO A 3 4.95 12.21 21.17
C PRO A 3 3.73 12.05 20.26
N ASN A 4 2.98 13.13 20.03
CA ASN A 4 1.78 13.11 19.19
C ASN A 4 2.07 12.76 17.72
N SER A 5 3.15 13.31 17.13
CA SER A 5 3.54 12.97 15.75
C SER A 5 4.03 11.52 15.62
N ASP A 6 4.69 10.98 16.65
CA ASP A 6 5.15 9.59 16.65
C ASP A 6 3.99 8.60 16.76
N TYR A 7 2.95 8.93 17.54
CA TYR A 7 1.72 8.16 17.61
C TYR A 7 0.87 8.30 16.34
N ALA A 8 0.81 9.48 15.72
CA ALA A 8 0.13 9.67 14.44
C ALA A 8 0.77 8.79 13.34
N ALA A 9 2.10 8.74 13.28
CA ALA A 9 2.83 7.87 12.36
C ALA A 9 2.55 6.38 12.64
N LEU A 10 2.52 5.96 13.91
CA LEU A 10 2.15 4.59 14.29
C LEU A 10 0.75 4.22 13.79
N ILE A 11 -0.25 5.07 14.05
CA ILE A 11 -1.65 4.82 13.66
C ILE A 11 -1.75 4.68 12.14
N LEU A 12 -1.15 5.60 11.39
CA LEU A 12 -1.14 5.54 9.92
C LEU A 12 -0.46 4.28 9.40
N ARG A 13 0.71 3.91 9.96
CA ARG A 13 1.43 2.69 9.57
C ARG A 13 0.62 1.43 9.83
N VAL A 14 0.05 1.29 11.02
CA VAL A 14 -0.68 0.08 11.40
C VAL A 14 -1.97 -0.04 10.60
N ALA A 15 -2.76 1.02 10.50
CA ALA A 15 -4.01 1.02 9.74
C ALA A 15 -3.75 0.76 8.25
N SER A 16 -2.79 1.47 7.66
CA SER A 16 -2.43 1.25 6.26
C SER A 16 -1.83 -0.13 6.02
N GLY A 17 -0.97 -0.62 6.91
CA GLY A 17 -0.35 -1.93 6.75
C GLY A 17 -1.39 -3.06 6.82
N ALA A 18 -2.38 -2.94 7.71
CA ALA A 18 -3.49 -3.87 7.80
C ALA A 18 -4.34 -3.89 6.51
N LEU A 19 -4.60 -2.73 5.91
CA LEU A 19 -5.30 -2.64 4.63
C LEU A 19 -4.50 -3.30 3.51
N PHE A 20 -3.19 -3.09 3.44
CA PHE A 20 -2.35 -3.77 2.43
C PHE A 20 -2.36 -5.28 2.60
N ILE A 21 -2.25 -5.78 3.83
CA ILE A 21 -2.37 -7.20 4.10
C ILE A 21 -3.74 -7.72 3.66
N ALA A 22 -4.83 -7.04 4.01
CA ALA A 22 -6.17 -7.44 3.58
C ALA A 22 -6.29 -7.50 2.05
N HIS A 23 -5.80 -6.50 1.33
CA HIS A 23 -5.80 -6.46 -0.14
C HIS A 23 -4.94 -7.55 -0.77
N GLY A 24 -3.77 -7.83 -0.20
CA GLY A 24 -2.89 -8.91 -0.66
C GLY A 24 -3.49 -10.29 -0.39
N LEU A 25 -4.10 -10.49 0.77
CA LEU A 25 -4.76 -11.75 1.11
C LEU A 25 -6.05 -11.98 0.31
N MET A 26 -6.78 -10.93 -0.08
CA MET A 26 -7.89 -11.06 -1.04
C MET A 26 -7.39 -11.63 -2.37
N LYS A 27 -6.25 -11.16 -2.88
CA LYS A 27 -5.64 -11.71 -4.11
C LYS A 27 -5.25 -13.18 -3.96
N VAL A 28 -4.85 -13.62 -2.77
CA VAL A 28 -4.45 -15.02 -2.52
C VAL A 28 -5.65 -15.94 -2.28
N PHE A 29 -6.63 -15.53 -1.48
CA PHE A 29 -7.67 -16.43 -0.97
C PHE A 29 -9.06 -16.19 -1.54
N VAL A 30 -9.36 -14.96 -1.99
CA VAL A 30 -10.69 -14.61 -2.52
C VAL A 30 -10.67 -14.68 -4.04
N PHE A 31 -9.76 -13.94 -4.67
CA PHE A 31 -9.58 -13.97 -6.13
C PHE A 31 -8.76 -15.17 -6.59
N THR A 32 -8.01 -15.78 -5.67
CA THR A 32 -7.00 -16.82 -5.91
C THR A 32 -5.79 -16.30 -6.71
N ILE A 33 -4.63 -16.94 -6.53
CA ILE A 33 -3.42 -16.59 -7.29
C ILE A 33 -3.69 -16.69 -8.81
N PRO A 34 -4.26 -17.79 -9.35
CA PRO A 34 -4.57 -17.87 -10.78
C PRO A 34 -5.54 -16.77 -11.25
N GLY A 35 -6.58 -16.45 -10.46
CA GLY A 35 -7.53 -15.40 -10.82
C GLY A 35 -6.89 -14.01 -10.83
N THR A 36 -6.01 -13.72 -9.88
CA THR A 36 -5.24 -12.46 -9.85
C THR A 36 -4.28 -12.36 -11.03
N VAL A 37 -3.57 -13.45 -11.37
CA VAL A 37 -2.70 -13.52 -12.55
C VAL A 37 -3.50 -13.26 -13.83
N GLY A 38 -4.62 -13.95 -14.00
CA GLY A 38 -5.50 -13.76 -15.16
C GLY A 38 -6.07 -12.34 -15.25
N TYR A 39 -6.36 -11.70 -14.12
CA TYR A 39 -6.77 -10.30 -14.11
C TYR A 39 -5.67 -9.37 -14.62
N PHE A 40 -4.42 -9.55 -14.18
CA PHE A 40 -3.29 -8.75 -14.69
C PHE A 40 -3.09 -8.97 -16.20
N GLU A 41 -3.17 -10.21 -16.67
CA GLU A 41 -3.07 -10.53 -18.10
C GLU A 41 -4.22 -9.91 -18.92
N SER A 42 -5.43 -9.85 -18.36
CA SER A 42 -6.58 -9.18 -19.00
C SER A 42 -6.37 -7.67 -19.18
N LEU A 43 -5.49 -7.06 -18.38
CA LEU A 43 -5.06 -5.67 -18.51
C LEU A 43 -3.91 -5.48 -19.51
N GLY A 44 -3.44 -6.56 -20.14
CA GLY A 44 -2.26 -6.56 -21.01
C GLY A 44 -0.93 -6.53 -20.24
N LEU A 45 -0.95 -6.77 -18.93
CA LEU A 45 0.23 -6.81 -18.08
C LEU A 45 0.83 -8.23 -18.02
N PRO A 46 2.15 -8.37 -17.86
CA PRO A 46 2.74 -9.67 -17.59
C PRO A 46 2.21 -10.28 -16.29
N GLY A 47 1.75 -11.54 -16.33
CA GLY A 47 1.18 -12.24 -15.17
C GLY A 47 2.09 -12.30 -13.94
N PHE A 48 3.42 -12.27 -14.12
CA PHE A 48 4.36 -12.26 -13.00
C PHE A 48 4.22 -11.02 -12.09
N LEU A 49 3.71 -9.90 -12.62
CA LEU A 49 3.47 -8.69 -11.83
C LEU A 49 2.44 -8.91 -10.73
N ALA A 50 1.48 -9.85 -10.90
CA ALA A 50 0.53 -10.20 -9.85
C ALA A 50 1.23 -10.72 -8.59
N TYR A 51 2.26 -11.55 -8.75
CA TYR A 51 3.05 -12.07 -7.62
C TYR A 51 3.85 -10.97 -6.93
N LEU A 52 4.43 -10.03 -7.71
CA LEU A 52 5.14 -8.88 -7.15
C LEU A 52 4.19 -7.96 -6.38
N THR A 53 2.97 -7.73 -6.89
CA THR A 53 1.94 -6.95 -6.18
C THR A 53 1.52 -7.66 -4.89
N ILE A 54 1.26 -8.96 -4.91
CA ILE A 54 0.92 -9.73 -3.70
C ILE A 54 2.05 -9.64 -2.67
N LEU A 55 3.30 -9.85 -3.10
CA LEU A 55 4.47 -9.75 -2.23
C LEU A 55 4.62 -8.35 -1.64
N ALA A 56 4.44 -7.31 -2.46
CA ALA A 56 4.52 -5.93 -2.03
C ALA A 56 3.42 -5.59 -1.01
N GLU A 57 2.18 -5.98 -1.26
CA GLU A 57 1.06 -5.69 -0.36
C GLU A 57 1.17 -6.46 0.97
N VAL A 58 1.37 -7.78 0.93
CA VAL A 58 1.46 -8.58 2.16
C VAL A 58 2.76 -8.28 2.92
N GLY A 59 3.91 -8.34 2.22
CA GLY A 59 5.22 -8.12 2.83
C GLY A 59 5.43 -6.66 3.24
N GLY A 60 5.03 -5.72 2.39
CA GLY A 60 5.07 -4.29 2.70
C GLY A 60 4.11 -3.91 3.81
N GLY A 61 2.90 -4.47 3.83
CA GLY A 61 1.95 -4.27 4.92
C GLY A 61 2.49 -4.76 6.28
N LEU A 62 3.09 -5.94 6.31
CA LEU A 62 3.78 -6.46 7.51
C LEU A 62 4.95 -5.57 7.92
N ALA A 63 5.79 -5.15 6.96
CA ALA A 63 6.91 -4.27 7.24
C ALA A 63 6.46 -2.89 7.77
N LEU A 64 5.35 -2.34 7.28
CA LEU A 64 4.77 -1.10 7.81
C LEU A 64 4.29 -1.27 9.25
N ILE A 65 3.54 -2.33 9.56
CA ILE A 65 3.06 -2.60 10.93
C ILE A 65 4.25 -2.71 11.89
N LEU A 66 5.25 -3.50 11.53
CA LEU A 66 6.46 -3.70 12.34
C LEU A 66 7.39 -2.47 12.37
N GLY A 67 7.16 -1.48 11.51
CA GLY A 67 7.98 -0.27 11.43
C GLY A 67 9.38 -0.55 10.91
N VAL A 68 9.52 -1.44 9.93
CA VAL A 68 10.79 -1.81 9.31
C VAL A 68 10.91 -1.09 7.96
N ALA A 69 12.01 -0.35 7.77
CA ALA A 69 12.31 0.37 6.53
C ALA A 69 11.13 1.25 6.03
N THR A 70 10.36 1.82 6.96
CA THR A 70 9.07 2.51 6.72
C THR A 70 9.08 3.39 5.49
N ARG A 71 10.05 4.29 5.36
CA ARG A 71 10.12 5.22 4.23
C ARG A 71 10.28 4.50 2.89
N ALA A 72 11.20 3.55 2.79
CA ALA A 72 11.43 2.81 1.56
C ALA A 72 10.22 1.95 1.18
N VAL A 73 9.61 1.30 2.17
CA VAL A 73 8.40 0.47 1.99
C VAL A 73 7.23 1.34 1.50
N SER A 74 6.96 2.47 2.15
CA SER A 74 5.90 3.39 1.71
C SER A 74 6.12 3.90 0.29
N LEU A 75 7.34 4.28 -0.08
CA LEU A 75 7.64 4.72 -1.45
C LEU A 75 7.42 3.61 -2.49
N ALA A 76 7.78 2.37 -2.17
CA ALA A 76 7.51 1.23 -3.05
C ALA A 76 6.00 0.96 -3.19
N LEU A 77 5.25 1.06 -2.09
CA LEU A 77 3.79 0.87 -2.09
C LEU A 77 3.04 1.98 -2.83
N ILE A 78 3.59 3.21 -2.90
CA ILE A 78 3.05 4.26 -3.78
C ILE A 78 3.03 3.79 -5.24
N ALA A 79 4.09 3.14 -5.74
CA ALA A 79 4.11 2.66 -7.12
C ALA A 79 2.99 1.63 -7.39
N VAL A 80 2.72 0.72 -6.44
CA VAL A 80 1.60 -0.23 -6.51
C VAL A 80 0.26 0.50 -6.57
N LEU A 81 0.06 1.48 -5.68
CA LEU A 81 -1.18 2.25 -5.61
C LEU A 81 -1.40 3.13 -6.85
N LEU A 82 -0.34 3.70 -7.44
CA LEU A 82 -0.43 4.44 -8.70
C LEU A 82 -0.78 3.51 -9.87
N GLY A 83 -0.30 2.27 -9.86
CA GLY A 83 -0.76 1.23 -10.79
C GLY A 83 -2.28 0.99 -10.65
N ALA A 84 -2.78 0.89 -9.42
CA ALA A 84 -4.22 0.78 -9.16
C ALA A 84 -5.00 2.02 -9.63
N VAL A 85 -4.51 3.24 -9.35
CA VAL A 85 -5.11 4.49 -9.86
C VAL A 85 -5.26 4.45 -11.37
N TRP A 86 -4.22 4.03 -12.08
CA TRP A 86 -4.26 3.91 -13.54
C TRP A 86 -5.31 2.90 -14.02
N VAL A 87 -5.32 1.69 -13.44
CA VAL A 87 -6.28 0.63 -13.79
C VAL A 87 -7.74 1.07 -13.53
N HIS A 88 -7.97 1.81 -12.45
CA HIS A 88 -9.32 2.27 -12.06
C HIS A 88 -9.71 3.63 -12.68
N SER A 89 -8.82 4.28 -13.44
CA SER A 89 -9.07 5.63 -13.98
C SER A 89 -10.27 5.72 -14.91
N GLY A 90 -10.55 4.66 -15.68
CA GLY A 90 -11.70 4.56 -16.57
C GLY A 90 -13.04 4.32 -15.86
N ASN A 91 -13.04 3.94 -14.59
CA ASN A 91 -14.26 3.61 -13.83
C ASN A 91 -14.88 4.83 -13.13
N GLY A 92 -14.30 6.03 -13.29
CA GLY A 92 -14.71 7.25 -12.60
C GLY A 92 -14.11 7.40 -11.20
N TRP A 93 -14.52 8.46 -10.49
CA TRP A 93 -13.90 8.88 -9.23
C TRP A 93 -14.22 7.95 -8.05
N THR A 94 -15.50 7.68 -7.81
CA THR A 94 -15.98 7.06 -6.56
C THR A 94 -15.61 5.57 -6.43
N PHE A 95 -15.13 5.15 -5.26
CA PHE A 95 -14.76 3.75 -4.98
C PHE A 95 -15.91 2.77 -5.18
N SER A 96 -17.16 3.22 -5.07
CA SER A 96 -18.37 2.41 -5.24
C SER A 96 -18.82 2.24 -6.69
N ASN A 97 -18.12 2.82 -7.67
CA ASN A 97 -18.43 2.61 -9.08
C ASN A 97 -18.20 1.16 -9.49
N ALA A 98 -18.85 0.72 -10.56
CA ALA A 98 -18.59 -0.60 -11.14
C ALA A 98 -17.11 -0.74 -11.50
N GLY A 99 -16.46 -1.81 -11.02
CA GLY A 99 -15.02 -2.02 -11.16
C GLY A 99 -14.13 -1.23 -10.19
N GLY A 100 -14.71 -0.40 -9.31
CA GLY A 100 -14.02 0.45 -8.34
C GLY A 100 -13.39 1.69 -8.96
N GLY A 101 -13.67 2.87 -8.39
CA GLY A 101 -13.08 4.14 -8.83
C GLY A 101 -11.70 4.43 -8.25
N TRP A 102 -11.04 5.45 -8.80
CA TRP A 102 -9.62 5.75 -8.53
C TRP A 102 -9.36 6.59 -7.28
N GLU A 103 -10.39 7.18 -6.65
CA GLU A 103 -10.20 8.09 -5.50
C GLU A 103 -9.48 7.43 -4.32
N PHE A 104 -9.84 6.18 -4.01
CA PHE A 104 -9.35 5.46 -2.84
C PHE A 104 -7.88 5.07 -2.98
N PRO A 105 -7.43 4.43 -4.09
CA PRO A 105 -6.00 4.17 -4.27
C PRO A 105 -5.17 5.45 -4.35
N LEU A 106 -5.69 6.56 -4.89
CA LEU A 106 -4.98 7.85 -4.88
C LEU A 106 -4.84 8.41 -3.47
N PHE A 107 -5.94 8.44 -2.70
CA PHE A 107 -5.92 8.85 -1.30
C PHE A 107 -4.93 8.03 -0.49
N TRP A 108 -4.94 6.71 -0.71
CA TRP A 108 -4.01 5.81 -0.04
C TRP A 108 -2.55 6.07 -0.43
N ALA A 109 -2.27 6.47 -1.68
CA ALA A 109 -0.93 6.85 -2.11
C ALA A 109 -0.45 8.12 -1.40
N ILE A 110 -1.33 9.08 -1.19
CA ILE A 110 -1.05 10.29 -0.39
C ILE A 110 -0.77 9.92 1.07
N VAL A 111 -1.53 8.98 1.64
CA VAL A 111 -1.26 8.45 2.99
C VAL A 111 0.12 7.80 3.06
N GLN A 112 0.55 7.06 2.04
CA GLN A 112 1.93 6.54 1.99
C GLN A 112 2.97 7.65 1.92
N GLY A 113 2.70 8.72 1.16
CA GLY A 113 3.55 9.92 1.15
C GLY A 113 3.67 10.54 2.55
N ALA A 114 2.56 10.67 3.27
CA ALA A 114 2.57 11.16 4.65
C ALA A 114 3.36 10.23 5.59
N ILE A 115 3.21 8.91 5.50
CA ILE A 115 3.99 7.93 6.28
C ILE A 115 5.50 8.05 5.95
N ALA A 116 5.86 8.20 4.67
CA ALA A 116 7.24 8.34 4.24
C ALA A 116 7.91 9.62 4.79
N LEU A 117 7.14 10.70 4.94
CA LEU A 117 7.58 11.97 5.52
C LEU A 117 7.63 11.93 7.05
N LEU A 118 6.61 11.34 7.69
CA LEU A 118 6.55 11.21 9.14
C LEU A 118 7.63 10.25 9.68
N GLY A 119 7.99 9.23 8.90
CA GLY A 119 8.95 8.21 9.29
C GLY A 119 8.34 7.13 10.19
N SER A 120 9.19 6.41 10.91
CA SER A 120 8.79 5.20 11.64
C SER A 120 7.92 5.45 12.87
N GLY A 121 7.97 6.62 13.53
CA GLY A 121 7.14 6.89 14.72
C GLY A 121 7.34 5.91 15.88
N ALA A 122 6.35 5.82 16.76
CA ALA A 122 6.41 5.01 17.98
C ALA A 122 6.44 3.48 17.69
N TYR A 123 7.10 2.71 18.57
CA TYR A 123 7.17 1.23 18.56
C TYR A 123 7.71 0.57 17.28
N ALA A 124 8.44 1.29 16.43
CA ALA A 124 9.07 0.70 15.25
C ALA A 124 10.26 -0.19 15.60
N LEU A 125 10.35 -1.39 15.02
CA LEU A 125 11.46 -2.32 15.26
C LEU A 125 12.78 -1.84 14.64
N LYS A 126 12.74 -1.12 13.52
CA LYS A 126 13.93 -0.52 12.89
C LYS A 126 13.63 0.91 12.47
N PRO A 127 13.80 1.88 13.37
CA PRO A 127 13.55 3.29 13.09
C PRO A 127 14.34 3.76 11.87
N SER A 128 13.67 4.36 10.89
CA SER A 128 14.35 5.05 9.79
C SER A 128 15.11 6.26 10.32
N ALA A 129 16.32 6.50 9.79
CA ALA A 129 17.06 7.72 10.09
C ALA A 129 16.18 8.94 9.85
N ARG A 130 16.17 9.88 10.80
CA ARG A 130 15.41 11.12 10.67
C ARG A 130 15.86 11.83 9.40
N ALA A 131 14.90 12.19 8.54
CA ALA A 131 15.17 13.21 7.55
C ALA A 131 15.52 14.48 8.33
N LEU A 132 16.78 14.90 8.25
CA LEU A 132 17.18 16.23 8.70
C LEU A 132 16.52 17.21 7.73
N VAL A 133 15.36 17.73 8.13
CA VAL A 133 14.78 18.93 7.54
C VAL A 133 15.00 20.04 8.55
#